data_AF-A0A399WKU9-F1
#
_entry.id   AF-A0A399WKU9-F1
#
_cell.length_a   1.000
_cell.length_b   1.000
_cell.length_c   1.000
_cell.angle_alpha   90.00
_cell.angle_beta   90.00
_cell.angle_gamma   90.00
#
_symmetry.space_group_name_H-M   'P 1'
#
loop_
_entity.id
_entity.type
_entity.pdbx_description
1 polymer ?
#
loop_
_entity_poly.entity_id
_entity_poly.type
_entity_poly.pdbx_seq_one_letter_code
_entity_poly.pdbx_strand_id
1 'polypeptide(L)' 'MKELSFEDSLSALEKIVAKLEDGELKLDESLALFEKGIALSRTCRERLDAAERRIEILSRSADGELYTKDLDADSLRN' A
#
# COMPACT_ATOMS: atom_id res chain seq x y z
N MET A 1 -15.82 9.66 -0.38
CA MET A 1 -14.50 9.89 -1.00
C MET A 1 -14.18 8.69 -1.88
N LYS A 2 -13.69 8.90 -3.09
CA LYS A 2 -13.29 7.81 -3.99
C LYS A 2 -11.85 7.44 -3.63
N GLU A 3 -11.63 6.22 -3.16
CA GLU A 3 -10.25 5.76 -3.00
C GLU A 3 -9.58 5.68 -4.37
N LEU A 4 -8.36 6.21 -4.46
CA LEU A 4 -7.54 6.15 -5.67
C LEU A 4 -7.25 4.68 -6.01
N SER A 5 -7.26 4.31 -7.29
CA SER A 5 -6.77 2.99 -7.70
C SER A 5 -5.28 2.81 -7.34
N PHE A 6 -4.77 1.58 -7.44
CA PHE A 6 -3.34 1.35 -7.24
C PHE A 6 -2.53 2.14 -8.28
N GLU A 7 -2.99 2.09 -9.53
CA GLU A 7 -2.41 2.75 -10.68
C GLU A 7 -2.44 4.27 -10.53
N ASP A 8 -3.55 4.84 -10.06
CA ASP A 8 -3.65 6.27 -9.79
C ASP A 8 -2.71 6.70 -8.65
N SER A 9 -2.63 5.90 -7.58
CA SER A 9 -1.76 6.17 -6.43
C SER A 9 -0.28 6.12 -6.82
N LEU A 10 0.10 5.13 -7.65
CA LEU A 10 1.44 4.98 -8.18
C LEU A 10 1.80 6.14 -9.12
N SER A 11 0.92 6.48 -10.06
CA SER A 11 1.16 7.62 -10.96
C SER A 11 1.29 8.95 -10.21
N ALA A 12 0.51 9.15 -9.14
CA ALA A 12 0.64 10.31 -8.29
C ALA A 12 1.98 10.34 -7.55
N LEU A 13 2.45 9.20 -7.06
CA LEU A 13 3.74 9.08 -6.39
C LEU A 13 4.91 9.36 -7.34
N GLU A 14 4.89 8.80 -8.54
CA GLU A 14 5.92 9.05 -9.58
C GLU A 14 6.04 10.54 -9.92
N LYS A 15 4.91 11.24 -10.04
CA LYS A 15 4.89 12.70 -10.27
C LYS A 15 5.48 13.49 -9.11
N ILE A 16 5.29 13.02 -7.87
CA ILE A 16 5.88 13.66 -6.69
C ILE A 16 7.39 13.46 -6.69
N VAL A 17 7.85 12.23 -6.93
CA VAL A 17 9.28 11.91 -7.01
C VAL A 17 9.96 12.76 -8.07
N ALA A 18 9.40 12.81 -9.28
CA ALA A 18 9.94 13.63 -10.37
C ALA A 18 10.05 15.11 -10.00
N LYS A 19 9.06 15.67 -9.26
CA LYS A 19 9.12 17.06 -8.79
C LYS A 19 10.16 17.28 -7.69
N LEU A 20 10.36 16.31 -6.80
CA LEU A 20 11.38 16.39 -5.77
C LEU A 20 12.80 16.30 -6.37
N GLU A 21 12.97 15.52 -7.42
CA GLU A 21 14.26 15.36 -8.14
C GLU A 21 14.64 16.58 -8.98
N ASP A 22 13.66 17.34 -9.47
CA ASP A 22 13.86 18.57 -10.25
C ASP A 22 14.57 19.68 -9.46
N GLY A 23 14.42 19.70 -8.13
CA GLY A 23 15.21 20.56 -7.24
C GLY A 23 14.86 22.05 -7.24
N GLU A 24 13.86 22.49 -8.02
CA GLU A 24 13.42 23.90 -8.07
C GLU A 24 12.45 24.30 -6.93
N LEU A 25 12.13 23.37 -6.02
CA LEU A 25 11.14 23.55 -4.96
C LEU A 25 11.71 24.27 -3.74
N LYS A 26 10.89 25.13 -3.12
CA LYS A 26 11.18 25.67 -1.79
C LYS A 26 11.11 24.57 -0.73
N LEU A 27 11.81 24.77 0.39
CA LEU A 27 11.84 23.81 1.50
C LEU A 27 10.45 23.35 1.96
N ASP A 28 9.52 24.29 2.18
CA ASP A 28 8.17 23.97 2.64
C ASP A 28 7.38 23.13 1.60
N GLU A 29 7.58 23.41 0.31
CA GLU A 29 6.95 22.66 -0.78
C GLU A 29 7.54 21.24 -0.88
N SER A 30 8.86 21.11 -0.74
CA SER A 30 9.55 19.82 -0.70
C SER A 30 9.08 18.96 0.47
N LEU A 31 8.90 19.55 1.66
CA LEU A 31 8.38 18.85 2.84
C LEU A 31 6.94 18.37 2.60
N ALA A 32 6.07 19.23 2.09
CA ALA A 32 4.68 18.87 1.81
C ALA A 32 4.56 17.76 0.76
N LEU A 33 5.38 17.82 -0.30
CA LEU A 33 5.45 16.77 -1.32
C LEU A 33 6.00 15.46 -0.75
N PHE A 34 7.02 15.52 0.09
CA PHE A 34 7.60 14.35 0.75
C PHE A 34 6.56 13.63 1.62
N GLU A 35 5.85 14.37 2.49
CA GLU A 35 4.78 13.81 3.34
C GLU A 35 3.70 13.11 2.50
N LYS A 36 3.27 13.77 1.42
CA LYS A 36 2.30 13.20 0.48
C LYS A 36 2.85 11.95 -0.23
N GLY A 37 4.12 11.95 -0.60
CA GLY A 37 4.80 10.80 -1.18
C GLY A 37 4.82 9.60 -0.24
N ILE A 38 5.10 9.81 1.05
CA ILE A 38 5.05 8.76 2.07
C ILE A 38 3.62 8.20 2.22
N ALA A 39 2.60 9.06 2.24
CA ALA A 39 1.21 8.61 2.33
C ALA A 39 0.78 7.75 1.12
N LEU A 40 1.16 8.16 -0.09
CA LEU A 40 0.89 7.39 -1.31
C LEU A 40 1.65 6.06 -1.34
N SER A 41 2.92 6.06 -0.93
CA SER A 41 3.74 4.83 -0.83
C SER A 41 3.10 3.79 0.10
N ARG A 42 2.60 4.23 1.27
CA ARG A 42 1.85 3.37 2.20
C ARG A 42 0.58 2.82 1.56
N THR A 43 -0.19 3.67 0.89
CA THR A 43 -1.41 3.25 0.18
C THR A 43 -1.12 2.20 -0.88
N CYS A 44 -0.06 2.38 -1.67
CA CYS A 44 0.37 1.39 -2.66
C CYS A 44 0.73 0.06 -2.00
N ARG A 45 1.47 0.10 -0.90
CA ARG A 45 1.87 -1.10 -0.16
C ARG A 45 0.67 -1.87 0.39
N GLU A 46 -0.28 -1.17 1.03
CA GLU A 46 -1.50 -1.78 1.56
C GLU A 46 -2.32 -2.48 0.48
N ARG A 47 -2.38 -1.90 -0.73
CA ARG A 47 -3.09 -2.52 -1.87
C ARG A 47 -2.38 -3.75 -2.40
N LEU A 48 -1.06 -3.74 -2.46
CA LEU A 48 -0.27 -4.92 -2.84
C LEU A 48 -0.43 -6.04 -1.82
N ASP A 49 -0.32 -5.73 -0.52
CA ASP A 49 -0.48 -6.70 0.56
C ASP A 49 -1.90 -7.31 0.56
N ALA A 50 -2.93 -6.52 0.22
CA ALA A 50 -4.30 -7.01 0.09
C ALA A 50 -4.48 -7.93 -1.14
N ALA A 51 -3.84 -7.58 -2.26
CA ALA A 51 -3.86 -8.40 -3.47
C ALA A 51 -3.14 -9.75 -3.25
N GLU A 52 -1.98 -9.73 -2.60
CA GLU A 52 -1.20 -10.92 -2.25
C GLU A 52 -2.01 -11.87 -1.36
N ARG A 53 -2.60 -11.37 -0.27
CA ARG A 53 -3.47 -12.18 0.61
C ARG A 53 -4.64 -12.82 -0.15
N ARG A 54 -5.23 -12.09 -1.10
CA ARG A 54 -6.33 -12.62 -1.91
C ARG A 54 -5.85 -13.75 -2.82
N ILE A 55 -4.66 -13.64 -3.41
CA ILE A 55 -4.05 -14.71 -4.21
C ILE A 55 -3.79 -15.93 -3.33
N GLU A 56 -3.19 -15.76 -2.15
CA GLU A 56 -2.91 -16.87 -1.23
C GLU A 56 -4.17 -17.64 -0.84
N ILE A 57 -5.27 -16.95 -0.53
CA ILE A 57 -6.56 -17.58 -0.18
C ILE A 57 -7.10 -18.39 -1.38
N LEU A 58 -7.02 -17.83 -2.59
CA LEU A 58 -7.50 -18.50 -3.81
C LEU A 58 -6.66 -19.73 -4.16
N SER A 59 -5.32 -19.64 -4.02
CA SER A 59 -4.42 -20.77 -4.24
C SER A 59 -4.66 -21.89 -3.22
N ARG A 60 -4.81 -21.56 -1.93
CA ARG A 60 -5.15 -22.55 -0.88
C ARG A 60 -6.51 -23.22 -1.12
N SER A 61 -7.45 -22.53 -1.76
CA SER A 61 -8.77 -23.07 -2.10
C SER A 61 -8.74 -24.03 -3.30
N ALA A 62 -7.81 -23.86 -4.23
CA ALA A 62 -7.68 -24.70 -5.42
C ALA A 62 -7.03 -26.06 -5.13
N ASP A 63 -6.13 -26.13 -4.14
CA ASP A 63 -5.38 -27.34 -3.77
C ASP A 63 -6.04 -28.18 -2.66
N GLY A 64 -7.25 -27.81 -2.22
CA GLY A 64 -8.12 -28.66 -1.40
C GLY A 64 -7.76 -28.83 0.10
N GLU A 65 -6.65 -28.27 0.58
CA GLU A 65 -6.32 -28.29 2.02
C GLU A 65 -6.51 -26.92 2.68
N LEU A 66 -7.63 -26.79 3.40
CA LEU A 66 -7.87 -25.70 4.35
C LEU A 66 -7.08 -25.96 5.63
N TYR A 67 -6.03 -25.17 5.87
CA TYR A 67 -5.59 -24.87 7.22
C TYR A 67 -6.02 -23.46 7.57
N THR A 68 -7.11 -23.35 8.33
CA THR A 68 -7.33 -22.18 9.17
C THR A 68 -6.27 -22.23 10.26
N LYS A 69 -5.16 -21.55 10.06
CA LYS A 69 -4.31 -21.21 11.18
C LYS A 69 -4.16 -19.69 11.22
N ASP A 70 -4.85 -19.16 12.22
CA ASP A 70 -4.69 -17.85 12.83
C ASP A 70 -5.48 -16.67 12.20
N LEU A 71 -6.81 -16.76 12.29
CA LEU A 71 -7.60 -15.63 12.81
C LEU A 71 -7.62 -15.69 14.35
N ASP A 72 -6.48 -15.95 14.99
CA ASP A 72 -6.30 -15.75 16.43
C ASP A 72 -5.52 -14.45 16.63
N ALA A 73 -6.20 -13.33 16.39
CA ALA A 73 -5.74 -12.04 16.87
C ALA A 73 -6.19 -11.75 18.31
N ASP A 74 -6.97 -12.64 18.97
CA ASP A 74 -7.57 -12.31 20.27
C ASP A 74 -7.73 -13.46 21.30
N SER A 75 -7.26 -14.69 21.03
CA SER A 75 -7.47 -15.83 21.98
C SER A 75 -6.24 -16.29 22.77
N LEU A 76 -5.07 -15.65 22.62
CA LEU A 76 -3.84 -16.09 23.31
C LEU A 76 -3.00 -14.94 23.90
N ARG A 77 -3.58 -14.07 24.72
CA ARG A 77 -2.90 -13.69 25.98
C ARG A 77 -3.84 -13.00 26.98
N ASN A 78 -4.04 -13.72 28.06
CA ASN A 78 -4.49 -13.30 29.39
C ASN A 78 -3.59 -12.18 29.96
#